data_AF-A0AAW7ACQ6-F1
#
_entry.id   AF-A0AAW7ACQ6-F1
#
_cell.length_a   1.000
_cell.length_b   1.000
_cell.length_c   1.000
_cell.angle_alpha   90.00
_cell.angle_beta   90.00
_cell.angle_gamma   90.00
#
_symmetry.space_group_name_H-M   'P 1'
#
loop_
_entity.id
_entity.type
_entity.pdbx_description
1 polymer ?
#
loop_
_entity_poly.entity_id
_entity_poly.type
_entity_poly.pdbx_seq_one_letter_code
_entity_poly.pdbx_strand_id
1 'polypeptide(L)'
;MSKKHEKKFKDIGEGSEFDDFLYNFLHKLGSGSKSKIYPEFMNKFISDKINLLLQKNIHNLNERESLENPMSNLIVPKGESINMPCIWAIELYPPSELAILKDIFNQKGWDKINKSFNQKSHNDVLKSFRATQNFGWWKLATFQSQNSKYIIPNSIKTNIPTKFDHIDLHAIQVGSGLTAIIGKFSLNESFSNELTEDWHKQYEPQMLKINNTIKPLNRKEVATSQIKAKKNSAYSSVRRWMKNNLPGFFSTNNQNQPLFDLNLFEILSSKSYYKYTDAYYAIGLDRPLIQITTPELPNIYLTEIESSIYQSEDIEPLWTLWGNRKKIFESLNSDQELFIQLDSEQSLSNYIDKIARYNLLLLAVTSFLTSLEKIHSEARDQAIKDYNKFNVESLKKLRSNFFTISLNLSSLQHDLISYWDFINNYNEILHFDLKFVKRDSFMDMNSNQDRVEDFNKMLEERHKKAIQKLIDADESYRNIINSITSLSVSEDNSKIGRMAIYVSISSLVVAGITLLFSDIGSKSIVQRIISYILSLI
;
A
#
# COMPACT_ATOMS: atom_id res chain seq x y z
N MET A 1 10.73 -2.14 53.51
CA MET A 1 11.22 -0.86 52.94
C MET A 1 12.73 -0.94 52.79
N SER A 2 13.24 -1.26 51.61
CA SER A 2 14.67 -1.20 51.27
C SER A 2 14.84 -0.09 50.24
N LYS A 3 15.33 1.08 50.68
CA LYS A 3 15.79 2.13 49.78
C LYS A 3 17.04 1.63 49.06
N LYS A 4 16.87 1.01 47.89
CA LYS A 4 17.96 0.83 46.93
C LYS A 4 18.44 2.24 46.55
N HIS A 5 19.71 2.52 46.78
CA HIS A 5 20.36 3.73 46.29
C HIS A 5 20.17 3.83 44.77
N GLU A 6 19.28 4.71 44.32
CA GLU A 6 19.35 5.23 42.95
C GLU A 6 20.69 5.96 42.82
N LYS A 7 21.66 5.32 42.16
CA LYS A 7 22.86 6.02 41.69
C LYS A 7 22.37 7.14 40.79
N LYS A 8 22.51 8.39 41.23
CA LYS A 8 22.29 9.57 40.39
C LYS A 8 23.09 9.39 39.09
N PHE A 9 22.37 9.31 37.97
CA PHE A 9 22.97 9.26 36.64
C PHE A 9 23.73 10.57 36.43
N LYS A 10 24.96 10.48 35.91
CA LYS A 10 25.76 11.65 35.56
C LYS A 10 25.56 11.93 34.09
N ASP A 11 25.28 13.19 33.76
CA ASP A 11 25.19 13.61 32.37
C ASP A 11 26.59 13.72 31.75
N ILE A 12 26.67 13.69 30.42
CA ILE A 12 27.94 13.79 29.72
C ILE A 12 28.66 15.10 30.10
N GLY A 13 29.93 15.00 30.47
CA GLY A 13 30.73 16.12 30.96
C GLY A 13 30.76 16.29 32.47
N GLU A 14 29.95 15.54 33.24
CA GLU A 14 29.95 15.55 34.72
C GLU A 14 30.74 14.35 35.32
N GLY A 15 31.13 13.41 34.47
CA GLY A 15 31.94 12.25 34.84
C GLY A 15 33.45 12.50 34.76
N SER A 16 34.22 11.42 34.90
CA SER A 16 35.69 11.40 34.83
C SER A 16 36.18 10.48 33.71
N GLU A 17 35.29 10.05 32.82
CA GLU A 17 35.66 9.20 31.68
C GLU A 17 36.29 10.06 30.57
N PHE A 18 37.13 9.45 29.72
CA PHE A 18 37.79 10.17 28.62
C PHE A 18 36.80 10.87 27.69
N ASP A 19 35.63 10.26 27.48
CA ASP A 19 34.55 10.81 26.66
C ASP A 19 33.99 12.12 27.24
N ASP A 20 33.94 12.28 28.57
CA ASP A 20 33.50 13.52 29.24
C ASP A 20 34.52 14.66 29.04
N PHE A 21 35.81 14.34 29.14
CA PHE A 21 36.87 15.31 28.86
C PHE A 21 36.84 15.77 27.41
N LEU A 22 36.70 14.83 26.48
CA LEU A 22 36.64 15.11 25.04
C LEU A 22 35.39 15.93 24.70
N TYR A 23 34.23 15.60 25.27
CA TYR A 23 33.00 16.38 25.12
C TYR A 23 33.19 17.81 25.62
N ASN A 24 33.69 18.00 26.84
CA ASN A 24 33.92 19.33 27.43
C ASN A 24 34.92 20.17 26.62
N PHE A 25 35.97 19.54 26.07
CA PHE A 25 36.94 20.20 25.20
C PHE A 25 36.31 20.66 23.88
N LEU A 26 35.61 19.76 23.18
CA LEU A 26 34.97 20.06 21.90
C LEU A 26 33.83 21.07 22.07
N HIS A 27 33.03 20.95 23.13
CA HIS A 27 31.95 21.90 23.44
C HIS A 27 32.51 23.32 23.70
N LYS A 28 33.65 23.46 24.39
CA LYS A 28 34.35 24.74 24.55
C LYS A 28 34.92 25.31 23.25
N LEU A 29 35.30 24.46 22.29
CA LEU A 29 35.74 24.89 20.96
C LEU A 29 34.57 25.32 20.07
N GLY A 30 33.43 24.65 20.17
CA GLY A 30 32.23 24.90 19.38
C GLY A 30 31.28 25.98 19.93
N SER A 31 31.41 26.37 21.21
CA SER A 31 30.55 27.38 21.86
C SER A 31 31.20 28.78 21.91
N GLY A 32 30.37 29.83 21.80
CA GLY A 32 30.79 31.22 21.98
C GLY A 32 31.48 31.87 20.76
N SER A 33 32.25 32.94 20.99
CA SER A 33 32.92 33.73 19.94
C SER A 33 33.99 32.98 19.15
N LYS A 34 34.42 31.80 19.63
CA LYS A 34 35.47 30.97 19.01
C LYS A 34 34.98 30.16 17.82
N SER A 35 33.71 29.81 17.73
CA SER A 35 33.15 29.13 16.55
C SER A 35 33.18 30.03 15.30
N LYS A 36 33.19 31.36 15.48
CA LYS A 36 33.34 32.35 14.39
C LYS A 36 34.76 32.42 13.81
N ILE A 37 35.75 31.83 14.49
CA ILE A 37 37.17 31.87 14.10
C ILE A 37 37.53 30.66 13.24
N TYR A 38 36.83 29.54 13.40
CA TYR A 38 37.14 28.30 12.69
C TYR A 38 36.44 28.22 11.32
N PRO A 39 37.08 27.61 10.31
CA PRO A 39 36.44 27.30 9.03
C PRO A 39 35.21 26.39 9.19
N GLU A 40 34.25 26.49 8.26
CA GLU A 40 32.99 25.72 8.30
C GLU A 40 33.21 24.21 8.42
N PHE A 41 34.21 23.65 7.75
CA PHE A 41 34.51 22.21 7.83
C PHE A 41 34.92 21.77 9.23
N MET A 42 35.64 22.62 9.99
CA MET A 42 36.03 22.33 11.37
C MET A 42 34.83 22.43 12.31
N ASN A 43 33.99 23.46 12.15
CA ASN A 43 32.78 23.60 12.94
C ASN A 43 31.82 22.42 12.73
N LYS A 44 31.68 21.96 11.48
CA LYS A 44 30.93 20.76 11.14
C LYS A 44 31.52 19.52 11.82
N PHE A 45 32.83 19.31 11.72
CA PHE A 45 33.51 18.19 12.39
C PHE A 45 33.33 18.21 13.92
N ILE A 46 33.48 19.38 14.55
CA ILE A 46 33.29 19.54 16.00
C ILE A 46 31.85 19.20 16.39
N SER A 47 30.86 19.73 15.66
CA SER A 47 29.44 19.43 15.88
C SER A 47 29.13 17.94 15.72
N ASP A 48 29.61 17.31 14.64
CA ASP A 48 29.41 15.88 14.39
C ASP A 48 30.02 15.01 15.50
N LYS A 49 31.19 15.39 16.02
CA LYS A 49 31.85 14.67 17.13
C LYS A 49 31.14 14.88 18.47
N ILE A 50 30.69 16.09 18.78
CA ILE A 50 29.88 16.36 19.98
C ILE A 50 28.59 15.52 19.93
N ASN A 51 27.90 15.54 18.79
CA ASN A 51 26.69 14.74 18.59
C ASN A 51 26.99 13.25 18.79
N LEU A 52 28.06 12.71 18.20
CA LEU A 52 28.44 11.31 18.39
C LEU A 52 28.65 10.95 19.87
N LEU A 53 29.33 11.81 20.63
CA LEU A 53 29.58 11.59 22.06
C LEU A 53 28.28 11.62 22.88
N LEU A 54 27.38 12.56 22.60
CA LEU A 54 26.05 12.60 23.21
C LEU A 54 25.28 11.31 22.97
N GLN A 55 25.26 10.82 21.73
CA GLN A 55 24.56 9.60 21.36
C GLN A 55 25.18 8.36 22.02
N LYS A 56 26.51 8.31 22.16
CA LYS A 56 27.22 7.26 22.91
C LYS A 56 26.88 7.29 24.40
N ASN A 57 26.78 8.47 25.01
CA ASN A 57 26.37 8.58 26.41
C ASN A 57 24.93 8.07 26.62
N ILE A 58 24.00 8.45 25.75
CA ILE A 58 22.62 7.93 25.79
C ILE A 58 22.59 6.40 25.65
N HIS A 59 23.41 5.84 24.76
CA HIS A 59 23.53 4.38 24.63
C HIS A 59 24.02 3.72 25.92
N ASN A 60 25.09 4.24 26.53
CA ASN A 60 25.61 3.74 27.81
C ASN A 60 24.58 3.86 28.94
N LEU A 61 23.75 4.91 28.94
CA LEU A 61 22.63 5.04 29.88
C LEU A 61 21.60 3.94 29.64
N ASN A 62 21.21 3.70 28.39
CA ASN A 62 20.27 2.64 28.03
C ASN A 62 20.77 1.24 28.43
N GLU A 63 22.08 0.97 28.37
CA GLU A 63 22.67 -0.31 28.82
C GLU A 63 22.52 -0.49 30.34
N ARG A 64 22.63 0.60 31.10
CA ARG A 64 22.61 0.61 32.57
C ARG A 64 21.19 0.65 33.16
N GLU A 65 20.18 0.91 32.34
CA GLU A 65 18.77 0.92 32.74
C GLU A 65 18.31 -0.45 33.28
N SER A 66 17.44 -0.42 34.29
CA SER A 66 16.88 -1.63 34.90
C SER A 66 16.03 -2.40 33.89
N LEU A 67 16.11 -3.74 33.89
CA LEU A 67 15.27 -4.60 33.05
C LEU A 67 13.77 -4.53 33.42
N GLU A 68 13.45 -4.05 34.62
CA GLU A 68 12.06 -3.88 35.08
C GLU A 68 11.44 -2.55 34.66
N ASN A 69 12.22 -1.63 34.06
CA ASN A 69 11.74 -0.31 33.68
C ASN A 69 10.86 -0.40 32.40
N PRO A 70 9.56 -0.09 32.45
CA PRO A 70 8.66 -0.11 31.28
C PRO A 70 9.01 0.95 30.22
N MET A 71 9.74 2.00 30.60
CA MET A 71 10.14 3.05 29.65
C MET A 71 11.21 2.56 28.68
N SER A 72 12.08 1.66 29.15
CA SER A 72 13.27 1.21 28.41
C SER A 72 13.15 -0.23 27.89
N ASN A 73 12.23 -1.03 28.44
CA ASN A 73 12.05 -2.45 28.10
C ASN A 73 10.63 -2.73 27.61
N LEU A 74 10.52 -3.71 26.72
CA LEU A 74 9.23 -4.23 26.27
C LEU A 74 8.67 -5.18 27.34
N ILE A 75 7.49 -4.85 27.89
CA ILE A 75 6.82 -5.70 28.89
C ILE A 75 5.66 -6.44 28.24
N VAL A 76 5.82 -7.76 28.10
CA VAL A 76 4.79 -8.68 27.60
C VAL A 76 4.23 -9.50 28.79
N PRO A 77 2.91 -9.77 28.86
CA PRO A 77 2.35 -10.61 29.92
C PRO A 77 3.00 -12.00 29.93
N LYS A 78 3.37 -12.51 31.12
CA LYS A 78 3.95 -13.85 31.24
C LYS A 78 2.98 -14.91 30.69
N GLY A 79 3.48 -15.79 29.82
CA GLY A 79 2.69 -16.85 29.19
C GLY A 79 1.81 -16.38 28.04
N GLU A 80 1.91 -15.12 27.62
CA GLU A 80 1.28 -14.65 26.39
C GLU A 80 1.90 -15.33 25.17
N SER A 81 1.10 -15.60 24.15
CA SER A 81 1.59 -16.04 22.85
C SER A 81 0.82 -15.34 21.75
N ILE A 82 1.52 -14.99 20.68
CA ILE A 82 0.91 -14.44 19.47
C ILE A 82 0.88 -15.54 18.40
N ASN A 83 -0.31 -15.83 17.91
CA ASN A 83 -0.48 -16.68 16.76
C ASN A 83 -1.02 -15.88 15.58
N MET A 84 -0.35 -15.99 14.44
CA MET A 84 -0.73 -15.32 13.20
C MET A 84 -1.09 -16.37 12.15
N PRO A 85 -2.31 -16.94 12.17
CA PRO A 85 -2.63 -18.10 11.34
C PRO A 85 -2.65 -17.83 9.83
N CYS A 86 -3.01 -16.62 9.41
CA CYS A 86 -3.10 -16.29 7.99
C CYS A 86 -2.89 -14.81 7.66
N ILE A 87 -2.47 -14.58 6.43
CA ILE A 87 -2.50 -13.28 5.75
C ILE A 87 -3.35 -13.43 4.48
N TRP A 88 -4.27 -12.51 4.24
CA TRP A 88 -4.92 -12.34 2.95
C TRP A 88 -4.26 -11.23 2.16
N ALA A 89 -4.18 -11.44 0.85
CA ALA A 89 -3.79 -10.41 -0.11
C ALA A 89 -4.80 -10.37 -1.24
N ILE A 90 -5.13 -9.16 -1.69
CA ILE A 90 -6.11 -8.96 -2.76
C ILE A 90 -5.43 -8.26 -3.94
N GLU A 91 -5.64 -8.82 -5.13
CA GLU A 91 -5.28 -8.18 -6.40
C GLU A 91 -6.55 -7.98 -7.23
N LEU A 92 -6.65 -6.81 -7.87
CA LEU A 92 -7.85 -6.42 -8.62
C LEU A 92 -7.59 -6.42 -10.12
N TYR A 93 -8.63 -6.77 -10.86
CA TYR A 93 -8.65 -6.88 -12.32
C TYR A 93 -9.88 -6.14 -12.84
N PRO A 94 -9.82 -4.80 -12.91
CA PRO A 94 -10.84 -4.02 -13.60
C PRO A 94 -10.73 -4.25 -15.13
N PRO A 95 -11.58 -3.63 -15.97
CA PRO A 95 -11.62 -3.92 -17.40
C PRO A 95 -10.26 -3.85 -18.13
N SER A 96 -9.37 -2.94 -17.73
CA SER A 96 -8.05 -2.82 -18.35
C SER A 96 -7.09 -3.98 -18.11
N GLU A 97 -7.20 -4.69 -16.99
CA GLU A 97 -6.33 -5.81 -16.62
C GLU A 97 -6.99 -7.17 -16.90
N LEU A 98 -8.20 -7.18 -17.46
CA LEU A 98 -8.92 -8.42 -17.78
C LEU A 98 -8.16 -9.33 -18.76
N ALA A 99 -7.46 -8.74 -19.73
CA ALA A 99 -6.64 -9.51 -20.67
C ALA A 99 -5.54 -10.29 -19.93
N ILE A 100 -4.85 -9.62 -18.99
CA ILE A 100 -3.81 -10.23 -18.16
C ILE A 100 -4.38 -11.40 -17.35
N LEU A 101 -5.57 -11.23 -16.75
CA LEU A 101 -6.22 -12.29 -15.99
C LEU A 101 -6.51 -13.53 -16.85
N LYS A 102 -7.04 -13.34 -18.06
CA LYS A 102 -7.34 -14.44 -18.99
C LYS A 102 -6.07 -15.18 -19.42
N ASP A 103 -5.00 -14.43 -19.67
CA ASP A 103 -3.69 -14.98 -20.02
C ASP A 103 -3.10 -15.80 -18.86
N ILE A 104 -3.23 -15.33 -17.62
CA ILE A 104 -2.84 -16.08 -16.42
C ILE A 104 -3.58 -17.42 -16.37
N PHE A 105 -4.91 -17.41 -16.52
CA PHE A 105 -5.71 -18.64 -16.50
C PHE A 105 -5.28 -19.63 -17.59
N ASN A 106 -5.04 -19.13 -18.81
CA ASN A 106 -4.59 -19.95 -19.94
C ASN A 106 -3.19 -20.54 -19.72
N GLN A 107 -2.22 -19.73 -19.27
CA GLN A 107 -0.83 -20.12 -19.14
C GLN A 107 -0.58 -21.05 -17.96
N LYS A 108 -1.22 -20.78 -16.81
CA LYS A 108 -0.97 -21.54 -15.58
C LYS A 108 -1.68 -22.89 -15.57
N GLY A 109 -2.74 -23.04 -16.36
CA GLY A 109 -3.42 -24.33 -16.55
C GLY A 109 -4.07 -24.89 -15.28
N TRP A 110 -4.44 -24.03 -14.33
CA TRP A 110 -5.10 -24.43 -13.07
C TRP A 110 -6.41 -25.21 -13.30
N ASP A 111 -7.04 -24.98 -14.45
CA ASP A 111 -8.20 -25.73 -14.93
C ASP A 111 -7.98 -27.25 -14.97
N LYS A 112 -6.74 -27.72 -15.20
CA LYS A 112 -6.44 -29.16 -15.33
C LYS A 112 -6.73 -29.94 -14.05
N ILE A 113 -6.67 -29.29 -12.90
CA ILE A 113 -6.96 -29.90 -11.59
C ILE A 113 -8.47 -30.06 -11.39
N ASN A 114 -9.25 -29.14 -11.96
CA ASN A 114 -10.70 -29.10 -11.86
C ASN A 114 -11.40 -29.98 -12.92
N LYS A 115 -10.69 -30.35 -14.01
CA LYS A 115 -11.19 -31.27 -15.06
C LYS A 115 -11.53 -32.66 -14.54
N SER A 116 -10.88 -33.14 -13.48
CA SER A 116 -11.21 -34.41 -12.82
C SER A 116 -12.64 -34.43 -12.23
N PHE A 117 -13.28 -33.26 -12.09
CA PHE A 117 -14.62 -33.09 -11.51
C PHE A 117 -15.64 -32.48 -12.50
N ASN A 118 -15.38 -32.52 -13.82
CA ASN A 118 -16.28 -31.94 -14.85
C ASN A 118 -16.59 -30.44 -14.64
N GLN A 119 -15.70 -29.69 -13.98
CA GLN A 119 -15.88 -28.26 -13.75
C GLN A 119 -15.51 -27.45 -15.01
N LYS A 120 -16.26 -26.36 -15.25
CA LYS A 120 -15.99 -25.39 -16.33
C LYS A 120 -14.62 -24.74 -16.14
N SER A 121 -13.98 -24.32 -17.25
CA SER A 121 -12.72 -23.56 -17.16
C SER A 121 -12.92 -22.25 -16.40
N HIS A 122 -11.89 -21.74 -15.73
CA HIS A 122 -11.95 -20.45 -15.04
C HIS A 122 -12.34 -19.31 -15.98
N ASN A 123 -11.91 -19.37 -17.25
CA ASN A 123 -12.32 -18.40 -18.27
C ASN A 123 -13.82 -18.49 -18.61
N ASP A 124 -14.39 -19.69 -18.67
CA ASP A 124 -15.83 -19.86 -18.89
C ASP A 124 -16.65 -19.40 -17.69
N VAL A 125 -16.18 -19.70 -16.47
CA VAL A 125 -16.80 -19.23 -15.22
C VAL A 125 -16.76 -17.69 -15.17
N LEU A 126 -15.60 -17.08 -15.42
CA LEU A 126 -15.44 -15.63 -15.48
C LEU A 126 -16.35 -14.98 -16.53
N LYS A 127 -16.42 -15.56 -17.74
CA LYS A 127 -17.30 -15.08 -18.81
C LYS A 127 -18.77 -15.17 -18.40
N SER A 128 -19.16 -16.25 -17.71
CA SER A 128 -20.55 -16.43 -17.26
C SER A 128 -20.96 -15.40 -16.22
N PHE A 129 -20.14 -15.15 -15.17
CA PHE A 129 -20.47 -14.16 -14.15
C PHE A 129 -20.55 -12.74 -14.73
N ARG A 130 -19.62 -12.38 -15.61
CA ARG A 130 -19.63 -11.07 -16.27
C ARG A 130 -20.83 -10.87 -17.20
N ALA A 131 -21.29 -11.93 -17.86
CA ALA A 131 -22.45 -11.85 -18.77
C ALA A 131 -23.77 -11.65 -18.01
N THR A 132 -23.88 -12.21 -16.81
CA THR A 132 -25.12 -12.15 -16.02
C THR A 132 -25.16 -10.97 -15.04
N GLN A 133 -24.11 -10.14 -14.98
CA GLN A 133 -23.94 -9.09 -13.96
C GLN A 133 -24.07 -9.65 -12.53
N ASN A 134 -23.74 -10.93 -12.34
CA ASN A 134 -23.96 -11.61 -11.07
C ASN A 134 -22.73 -11.48 -10.17
N PHE A 135 -22.98 -11.42 -8.87
CA PHE A 135 -21.98 -11.63 -7.85
C PHE A 135 -21.71 -13.12 -7.70
N GLY A 136 -20.43 -13.46 -7.57
CA GLY A 136 -20.06 -14.83 -7.29
C GLY A 136 -18.60 -14.98 -7.02
N TRP A 137 -18.27 -16.04 -6.31
CA TRP A 137 -16.91 -16.42 -6.04
C TRP A 137 -16.70 -17.88 -6.45
N TRP A 138 -15.46 -18.21 -6.78
CA TRP A 138 -15.06 -19.58 -7.03
C TRP A 138 -13.60 -19.79 -6.64
N LYS A 139 -13.29 -21.02 -6.25
CA LYS A 139 -11.92 -21.43 -5.94
C LYS A 139 -11.12 -21.57 -7.24
N LEU A 140 -9.92 -21.00 -7.27
CA LEU A 140 -8.99 -21.11 -8.40
C LEU A 140 -8.06 -22.31 -8.20
N ALA A 141 -7.28 -22.28 -7.13
CA ALA A 141 -6.29 -23.30 -6.83
C ALA A 141 -5.90 -23.25 -5.35
N THR A 142 -5.42 -24.37 -4.82
CA THR A 142 -4.66 -24.40 -3.57
C THR A 142 -3.22 -24.80 -3.89
N PHE A 143 -2.25 -24.03 -3.43
CA PHE A 143 -0.83 -24.39 -3.49
C PHE A 143 -0.38 -24.87 -2.12
N GLN A 144 0.36 -25.96 -2.09
CA GLN A 144 0.84 -26.54 -0.85
C GLN A 144 2.36 -26.66 -0.86
N SER A 145 2.99 -26.30 0.27
CA SER A 145 4.42 -26.54 0.47
C SER A 145 4.73 -28.03 0.42
N GLN A 146 5.88 -28.39 -0.17
CA GLN A 146 6.35 -29.78 -0.24
C GLN A 146 6.50 -30.40 1.16
N ASN A 147 6.81 -29.58 2.17
CA ASN A 147 7.05 -30.00 3.55
C ASN A 147 5.85 -29.76 4.47
N SER A 148 4.68 -29.39 3.94
CA SER A 148 3.51 -29.12 4.77
C SER A 148 3.00 -30.39 5.44
N LYS A 149 2.63 -30.29 6.72
CA LYS A 149 2.06 -31.41 7.50
C LYS A 149 0.60 -31.71 7.13
N TYR A 150 -0.08 -30.77 6.47
CA TYR A 150 -1.49 -30.90 6.14
C TYR A 150 -1.70 -31.79 4.91
N ILE A 151 -2.88 -32.39 4.78
CA ILE A 151 -3.31 -33.07 3.55
C ILE A 151 -4.49 -32.26 3.02
N ILE A 152 -4.27 -31.52 1.93
CA ILE A 152 -5.32 -30.72 1.30
C ILE A 152 -5.69 -31.38 -0.03
N PRO A 153 -6.92 -31.89 -0.18
CA PRO A 153 -7.37 -32.48 -1.43
C PRO A 153 -7.25 -31.50 -2.60
N ASN A 154 -6.84 -32.02 -3.77
CA ASN A 154 -6.71 -31.24 -5.01
C ASN A 154 -5.74 -30.05 -4.92
N SER A 155 -4.76 -30.11 -4.00
CA SER A 155 -3.70 -29.10 -3.91
C SER A 155 -2.59 -29.34 -4.93
N ILE A 156 -1.93 -28.25 -5.33
CA ILE A 156 -0.73 -28.26 -6.17
C ILE A 156 0.48 -28.20 -5.24
N LYS A 157 1.21 -29.32 -5.12
CA LYS A 157 2.49 -29.31 -4.40
C LYS A 157 3.53 -28.53 -5.19
N THR A 158 4.02 -27.44 -4.61
CA THR A 158 5.01 -26.57 -5.27
C THR A 158 5.87 -25.85 -4.23
N ASN A 159 6.92 -25.18 -4.72
CA ASN A 159 7.74 -24.32 -3.89
C ASN A 159 7.00 -23.00 -3.65
N ILE A 160 6.36 -22.89 -2.48
CA ILE A 160 5.86 -21.63 -1.93
C ILE A 160 6.86 -21.06 -0.92
N PRO A 161 6.78 -19.77 -0.55
CA PRO A 161 7.70 -19.20 0.44
C PRO A 161 7.67 -19.99 1.76
N THR A 162 8.83 -20.20 2.36
CA THR A 162 9.05 -21.14 3.49
C THR A 162 8.25 -20.84 4.75
N LYS A 163 7.72 -19.61 4.89
CA LYS A 163 6.90 -19.18 6.02
C LYS A 163 5.45 -19.69 5.96
N PHE A 164 5.04 -20.28 4.83
CA PHE A 164 3.66 -20.67 4.58
C PHE A 164 3.53 -22.18 4.40
N ASP A 165 2.44 -22.73 4.91
CA ASP A 165 2.06 -24.14 4.72
C ASP A 165 1.32 -24.33 3.39
N HIS A 166 0.38 -23.43 3.10
CA HIS A 166 -0.40 -23.44 1.86
C HIS A 166 -0.92 -22.04 1.51
N ILE A 167 -1.34 -21.89 0.26
CA ILE A 167 -1.93 -20.67 -0.31
C ILE A 167 -3.24 -21.07 -1.00
N ASP A 168 -4.36 -20.52 -0.56
CA ASP A 168 -5.67 -20.71 -1.18
C ASP A 168 -6.06 -19.50 -2.01
N LEU A 169 -6.31 -19.72 -3.30
CA LEU A 169 -6.75 -18.67 -4.22
C LEU A 169 -8.24 -18.77 -4.52
N HIS A 170 -8.92 -17.64 -4.40
CA HIS A 170 -10.32 -17.49 -4.75
C HIS A 170 -10.50 -16.26 -5.63
N ALA A 171 -11.28 -16.39 -6.69
CA ALA A 171 -11.74 -15.26 -7.47
C ALA A 171 -13.12 -14.83 -7.00
N ILE A 172 -13.37 -13.52 -7.05
CA ILE A 172 -14.66 -12.89 -6.78
C ILE A 172 -14.97 -11.97 -7.96
N GLN A 173 -16.13 -12.16 -8.59
CA GLN A 173 -16.65 -11.24 -9.57
C GLN A 173 -17.59 -10.24 -8.89
N VAL A 174 -17.34 -8.95 -9.12
CA VAL A 174 -18.14 -7.82 -8.65
C VAL A 174 -18.78 -7.17 -9.86
N GLY A 175 -20.09 -7.38 -10.00
CA GLY A 175 -20.85 -6.93 -11.18
C GLY A 175 -20.25 -7.46 -12.49
N SER A 176 -20.15 -6.60 -13.50
CA SER A 176 -19.68 -6.96 -14.84
C SER A 176 -18.20 -6.62 -15.12
N GLY A 177 -17.64 -5.66 -14.40
CA GLY A 177 -16.36 -5.06 -14.74
C GLY A 177 -15.20 -5.35 -13.81
N LEU A 178 -15.45 -5.71 -12.56
CA LEU A 178 -14.38 -5.90 -11.58
C LEU A 178 -14.26 -7.35 -11.16
N THR A 179 -13.06 -7.92 -11.28
CA THR A 179 -12.73 -9.21 -10.65
C THR A 179 -11.66 -8.99 -9.60
N ALA A 180 -11.80 -9.63 -8.45
CA ALA A 180 -10.77 -9.68 -7.43
C ALA A 180 -10.24 -11.10 -7.30
N ILE A 181 -8.93 -11.25 -7.09
CA ILE A 181 -8.35 -12.50 -6.61
C ILE A 181 -7.88 -12.28 -5.19
N ILE A 182 -8.41 -13.09 -4.27
CA ILE A 182 -8.01 -13.14 -2.88
C ILE A 182 -7.13 -14.38 -2.69
N GLY A 183 -5.88 -14.15 -2.28
CA GLY A 183 -4.98 -15.19 -1.83
C GLY A 183 -4.95 -15.22 -0.31
N LYS A 184 -5.36 -16.34 0.28
CA LYS A 184 -5.17 -16.63 1.71
C LYS A 184 -3.88 -17.43 1.88
N PHE A 185 -2.92 -16.86 2.58
CA PHE A 185 -1.62 -17.45 2.89
C PHE A 185 -1.66 -17.96 4.33
N SER A 186 -1.73 -19.26 4.52
CA SER A 186 -1.68 -19.87 5.85
C SER A 186 -0.23 -19.98 6.32
N LEU A 187 0.08 -19.34 7.44
CA LEU A 187 1.41 -19.37 8.02
C LEU A 187 1.66 -20.70 8.73
N ASN A 188 2.93 -21.09 8.75
CA ASN A 188 3.32 -22.26 9.51
C ASN A 188 3.44 -21.94 11.01
N GLU A 189 3.31 -22.99 11.83
CA GLU A 189 3.44 -22.90 13.28
C GLU A 189 4.83 -22.40 13.72
N SER A 190 5.88 -22.73 12.95
CA SER A 190 7.26 -22.27 13.20
C SER A 190 7.32 -20.75 13.27
N PHE A 191 6.66 -20.05 12.33
CA PHE A 191 6.68 -18.59 12.28
C PHE A 191 5.99 -17.97 13.50
N SER A 192 4.84 -18.49 13.94
CA SER A 192 4.15 -18.01 15.14
C SER A 192 4.96 -18.24 16.41
N ASN A 193 5.59 -19.41 16.54
CA ASN A 193 6.48 -19.73 17.67
C ASN A 193 7.68 -18.80 17.70
N GLU A 194 8.35 -18.66 16.57
CA GLU A 194 9.48 -17.76 16.37
C GLU A 194 9.12 -16.28 16.63
N LEU A 195 7.90 -15.85 16.28
CA LEU A 195 7.41 -14.50 16.56
C LEU A 195 7.13 -14.31 18.05
N THR A 196 6.54 -15.32 18.70
CA THR A 196 6.32 -15.32 20.15
C THR A 196 7.64 -15.28 20.93
N GLU A 197 8.61 -16.11 20.54
CA GLU A 197 9.95 -16.11 21.14
C GLU A 197 10.62 -14.74 21.02
N ASP A 198 10.61 -14.14 19.82
CA ASP A 198 11.15 -12.80 19.60
C ASP A 198 10.40 -11.71 20.38
N TRP A 199 9.11 -11.90 20.65
CA TRP A 199 8.32 -10.94 21.43
C TRP A 199 8.66 -10.96 22.92
N HIS A 200 9.00 -12.13 23.47
CA HIS A 200 9.43 -12.31 24.86
C HIS A 200 10.92 -12.16 25.09
N LYS A 201 11.71 -12.13 24.02
CA LYS A 201 13.17 -12.04 24.09
C LYS A 201 13.61 -10.76 24.80
N GLN A 202 14.64 -10.87 25.63
CA GLN A 202 15.35 -9.72 26.17
C GLN A 202 16.34 -9.20 25.11
N TYR A 203 16.11 -7.96 24.67
CA TYR A 203 16.99 -7.29 23.71
C TYR A 203 17.97 -6.38 24.44
N GLU A 204 19.15 -6.20 23.86
CA GLU A 204 20.09 -5.18 24.30
C GLU A 204 19.94 -3.90 23.48
N PRO A 205 20.28 -2.72 24.04
CA PRO A 205 20.31 -1.46 23.30
C PRO A 205 21.23 -1.57 22.08
N GLN A 206 20.95 -0.80 21.03
CA GLN A 206 21.76 -0.82 19.81
C GLN A 206 22.02 0.59 19.30
N MET A 207 23.15 0.77 18.62
CA MET A 207 23.46 2.00 17.89
C MET A 207 23.18 1.77 16.40
N LEU A 208 22.19 2.46 15.84
CA LEU A 208 21.85 2.36 14.43
C LEU A 208 22.24 3.63 13.68
N LYS A 209 22.72 3.45 12.45
CA LYS A 209 23.01 4.56 11.54
C LYS A 209 21.80 4.83 10.66
N ILE A 210 21.14 5.98 10.85
CA ILE A 210 19.95 6.42 10.10
C ILE A 210 20.29 7.76 9.43
N ASN A 211 20.17 7.84 8.10
CA ASN A 211 20.45 9.06 7.32
C ASN A 211 21.80 9.72 7.65
N ASN A 212 22.83 8.90 7.79
CA ASN A 212 24.20 9.28 8.17
C ASN A 212 24.39 9.79 9.60
N THR A 213 23.35 9.73 10.44
CA THR A 213 23.38 10.06 11.86
C THR A 213 23.34 8.76 12.68
N ILE A 214 24.15 8.66 13.74
CA ILE A 214 24.09 7.50 14.65
C ILE A 214 23.04 7.81 15.71
N LYS A 215 22.04 6.94 15.87
CA LYS A 215 20.98 7.04 16.87
C LYS A 215 21.04 5.82 17.81
N PRO A 216 21.09 6.03 19.13
CA PRO A 216 20.93 4.99 20.12
C PRO A 216 19.47 4.60 20.19
N LEU A 217 19.23 3.30 20.14
CA LEU A 217 17.93 2.70 20.42
C LEU A 217 18.01 2.01 21.79
N ASN A 218 16.99 2.22 22.61
CA ASN A 218 16.83 1.45 23.85
C ASN A 218 16.30 0.03 23.56
N ARG A 219 16.26 -0.84 24.59
CA ARG A 219 15.86 -2.25 24.43
C ARG A 219 14.45 -2.39 23.83
N LYS A 220 13.52 -1.53 24.24
CA LYS A 220 12.14 -1.49 23.72
C LYS A 220 12.07 -1.15 22.23
N GLU A 221 12.80 -0.13 21.80
CA GLU A 221 12.86 0.30 20.41
C GLU A 221 13.49 -0.79 19.52
N VAL A 222 14.57 -1.41 20.01
CA VAL A 222 15.20 -2.56 19.32
C VAL A 222 14.22 -3.72 19.20
N ALA A 223 13.57 -4.12 20.30
CA ALA A 223 12.57 -5.18 20.29
C ALA A 223 11.45 -4.89 19.28
N THR A 224 10.88 -3.69 19.34
CA THR A 224 9.82 -3.23 18.44
C THR A 224 10.24 -3.30 16.97
N SER A 225 11.44 -2.82 16.66
CA SER A 225 11.97 -2.84 15.29
C SER A 225 12.15 -4.26 14.76
N GLN A 226 12.70 -5.17 15.58
CA GLN A 226 12.93 -6.57 15.20
C GLN A 226 11.61 -7.33 14.96
N ILE A 227 10.64 -7.19 15.87
CA ILE A 227 9.32 -7.82 15.75
C ILE A 227 8.59 -7.32 14.50
N LYS A 228 8.59 -6.00 14.26
CA LYS A 228 8.00 -5.40 13.06
C LYS A 228 8.69 -5.86 11.78
N ALA A 229 10.02 -5.93 11.77
CA ALA A 229 10.78 -6.43 10.63
C ALA A 229 10.43 -7.88 10.30
N LYS A 230 10.22 -8.74 11.33
CA LYS A 230 9.81 -10.13 11.15
C LYS A 230 8.44 -10.25 10.50
N LYS A 231 7.44 -9.51 10.98
CA LYS A 231 6.10 -9.43 10.35
C LYS A 231 6.18 -8.88 8.93
N ASN A 232 6.93 -7.79 8.71
CA ASN A 232 7.12 -7.20 7.38
C ASN A 232 7.76 -8.19 6.38
N SER A 233 8.66 -9.06 6.85
CA SER A 233 9.24 -10.09 6.00
C SER A 233 8.20 -11.11 5.49
N ALA A 234 7.13 -11.36 6.24
CA ALA A 234 6.01 -12.20 5.81
C ALA A 234 5.13 -11.43 4.80
N TYR A 235 4.74 -10.20 5.11
CA TYR A 235 3.95 -9.34 4.23
C TYR A 235 4.62 -9.12 2.85
N SER A 236 5.91 -8.81 2.85
CA SER A 236 6.70 -8.65 1.63
C SER A 236 6.79 -9.96 0.83
N SER A 237 6.81 -11.12 1.50
CA SER A 237 6.81 -12.43 0.82
C SER A 237 5.46 -12.70 0.15
N VAL A 238 4.35 -12.33 0.80
CA VAL A 238 3.00 -12.40 0.23
C VAL A 238 2.88 -11.52 -1.01
N ARG A 239 3.21 -10.21 -0.90
CA ARG A 239 3.14 -9.27 -2.03
C ARG A 239 4.03 -9.70 -3.19
N ARG A 240 5.25 -10.15 -2.92
CA ARG A 240 6.16 -10.67 -3.96
C ARG A 240 5.57 -11.89 -4.66
N TRP A 241 4.98 -12.81 -3.91
CA TRP A 241 4.34 -13.99 -4.51
C TRP A 241 3.14 -13.59 -5.37
N MET A 242 2.28 -12.70 -4.89
CA MET A 242 1.13 -12.17 -5.65
C MET A 242 1.59 -11.47 -6.93
N LYS A 243 2.51 -10.50 -6.84
CA LYS A 243 3.05 -9.77 -7.98
C LYS A 243 3.64 -10.68 -9.06
N ASN A 244 4.31 -11.75 -8.66
CA ASN A 244 4.96 -12.67 -9.60
C ASN A 244 4.01 -13.68 -10.24
N ASN A 245 2.93 -14.08 -9.55
CA ASN A 245 2.04 -15.15 -10.01
C ASN A 245 0.70 -14.66 -10.53
N LEU A 246 0.26 -13.50 -10.03
CA LEU A 246 -1.04 -12.89 -10.22
C LEU A 246 -0.87 -11.37 -10.41
N PRO A 247 -0.14 -10.88 -11.43
CA PRO A 247 -0.05 -9.46 -11.67
C PRO A 247 -1.42 -8.91 -12.10
N GLY A 248 -1.96 -7.97 -11.34
CA GLY A 248 -3.17 -7.21 -11.69
C GLY A 248 -2.94 -5.70 -11.58
N PHE A 249 -3.98 -4.97 -11.18
CA PHE A 249 -3.96 -3.51 -11.12
C PHE A 249 -2.86 -2.96 -10.21
N PHE A 250 -2.74 -3.44 -8.97
CA PHE A 250 -1.75 -2.91 -8.03
C PHE A 250 -0.34 -3.19 -8.54
N SER A 251 -0.10 -4.44 -8.97
CA SER A 251 1.18 -4.86 -9.56
C SER A 251 1.61 -4.01 -10.76
N THR A 252 0.68 -3.76 -11.69
CA THR A 252 0.93 -3.05 -12.95
C THR A 252 1.21 -1.56 -12.72
N ASN A 253 0.55 -0.98 -11.72
CA ASN A 253 0.70 0.44 -11.36
C ASN A 253 1.74 0.69 -10.27
N ASN A 254 2.61 -0.29 -9.97
CA ASN A 254 3.61 -0.24 -8.90
C ASN A 254 3.05 0.19 -7.54
N GLN A 255 1.80 -0.20 -7.25
CA GLN A 255 1.19 -0.03 -5.94
C GLN A 255 1.29 -1.34 -5.16
N ASN A 256 1.29 -1.22 -3.83
CA ASN A 256 1.26 -2.38 -2.95
C ASN A 256 -0.13 -3.00 -2.92
N GLN A 257 -0.22 -4.34 -2.97
CA GLN A 257 -1.49 -5.02 -2.73
C GLN A 257 -1.97 -4.76 -1.30
N PRO A 258 -3.27 -4.50 -1.09
CA PRO A 258 -3.88 -4.48 0.23
C PRO A 258 -3.71 -5.85 0.90
N LEU A 259 -3.23 -5.81 2.14
CA LEU A 259 -3.03 -6.98 2.99
C LEU A 259 -3.98 -6.95 4.18
N PHE A 260 -4.35 -8.14 4.64
CA PHE A 260 -5.12 -8.34 5.86
C PHE A 260 -4.46 -9.46 6.66
N ASP A 261 -4.16 -9.27 7.94
CA ASP A 261 -3.65 -10.36 8.79
C ASP A 261 -4.61 -10.65 9.94
N LEU A 262 -4.53 -11.89 10.44
CA LEU A 262 -5.24 -12.32 11.64
C LEU A 262 -4.23 -12.52 12.77
N ASN A 263 -4.37 -11.81 13.88
CA ASN A 263 -3.51 -11.92 15.07
C ASN A 263 -4.34 -12.39 16.28
N LEU A 264 -4.04 -13.57 16.80
CA LEU A 264 -4.72 -14.20 17.93
C LEU A 264 -3.82 -14.20 19.17
N PHE A 265 -4.35 -13.75 20.30
CA PHE A 265 -3.66 -13.70 21.60
C PHE A 265 -4.27 -14.67 22.60
N GLU A 266 -3.48 -15.11 23.58
CA GLU A 266 -3.93 -15.97 24.67
C GLU A 266 -4.43 -15.18 25.89
N ILE A 267 -3.74 -14.10 26.30
CA ILE A 267 -4.09 -13.33 27.51
C ILE A 267 -4.58 -11.92 27.16
N LEU A 268 -3.92 -11.27 26.21
CA LEU A 268 -4.22 -9.92 25.76
C LEU A 268 -5.64 -9.84 25.19
N SER A 269 -6.33 -8.75 25.52
CA SER A 269 -7.66 -8.38 25.02
C SER A 269 -7.80 -6.86 25.01
N SER A 270 -8.82 -6.33 24.33
CA SER A 270 -9.06 -4.87 24.26
C SER A 270 -9.01 -4.16 25.63
N LYS A 271 -9.50 -4.82 26.69
CA LYS A 271 -9.50 -4.29 28.06
C LYS A 271 -8.10 -4.16 28.67
N SER A 272 -7.14 -4.97 28.23
CA SER A 272 -5.75 -4.92 28.72
C SER A 272 -4.85 -3.98 27.93
N TYR A 273 -5.37 -3.30 26.91
CA TYR A 273 -4.59 -2.46 26.01
C TYR A 273 -3.72 -1.45 26.76
N TYR A 274 -4.31 -0.64 27.63
CA TYR A 274 -3.58 0.41 28.35
C TYR A 274 -2.45 -0.11 29.22
N LYS A 275 -2.61 -1.31 29.79
CA LYS A 275 -1.60 -1.94 30.64
C LYS A 275 -0.37 -2.40 29.84
N TYR A 276 -0.56 -2.81 28.59
CA TYR A 276 0.49 -3.40 27.75
C TYR A 276 0.62 -2.69 26.40
N THR A 277 0.44 -1.37 26.38
CA THR A 277 0.42 -0.56 25.15
C THR A 277 1.65 -0.82 24.27
N ASP A 278 2.84 -0.85 24.88
CA ASP A 278 4.09 -1.11 24.16
C ASP A 278 4.13 -2.52 23.53
N ALA A 279 3.51 -3.51 24.16
CA ALA A 279 3.41 -4.87 23.63
C ALA A 279 2.54 -4.92 22.36
N TYR A 280 1.40 -4.22 22.36
CA TYR A 280 0.56 -4.05 21.16
C TYR A 280 1.29 -3.25 20.06
N TYR A 281 1.97 -2.18 20.44
CA TYR A 281 2.71 -1.36 19.48
C TYR A 281 3.84 -2.16 18.81
N ALA A 282 4.53 -3.03 19.56
CA ALA A 282 5.61 -3.86 19.04
C ALA A 282 5.17 -4.81 17.93
N ILE A 283 3.93 -5.31 17.98
CA ILE A 283 3.34 -6.20 16.98
C ILE A 283 2.60 -5.46 15.86
N GLY A 284 2.60 -4.13 15.88
CA GLY A 284 2.00 -3.27 14.87
C GLY A 284 0.56 -2.83 15.14
N LEU A 285 0.06 -3.06 16.36
CA LEU A 285 -1.27 -2.59 16.76
C LEU A 285 -1.15 -1.26 17.51
N ASP A 286 -1.67 -0.19 16.91
CA ASP A 286 -1.70 1.13 17.54
C ASP A 286 -2.86 1.29 18.52
N ARG A 287 -2.85 2.39 19.28
CA ARG A 287 -3.80 2.78 20.30
C ARG A 287 -5.12 3.16 19.65
N PRO A 288 -6.12 2.26 19.61
CA PRO A 288 -7.36 2.59 18.97
C PRO A 288 -8.15 3.46 19.95
N LEU A 289 -8.13 4.78 19.76
CA LEU A 289 -9.19 5.66 20.29
C LEU A 289 -10.55 5.23 19.75
N ILE A 290 -10.53 4.54 18.62
CA ILE A 290 -11.65 3.98 17.88
C ILE A 290 -11.41 2.48 17.71
N GLN A 291 -12.33 1.66 18.18
CA GLN A 291 -12.35 0.22 17.92
C GLN A 291 -13.39 -0.09 16.86
N ILE A 292 -12.98 -0.81 15.81
CA ILE A 292 -13.92 -1.35 14.84
C ILE A 292 -14.24 -2.78 15.27
N THR A 293 -15.49 -3.04 15.63
CA THR A 293 -15.97 -4.33 16.17
C THR A 293 -17.05 -4.92 15.27
N THR A 294 -17.31 -6.21 15.36
CA THR A 294 -18.41 -6.87 14.64
C THR A 294 -19.20 -7.75 15.61
N PRO A 295 -20.55 -7.72 15.57
CA PRO A 295 -21.37 -8.60 16.40
C PRO A 295 -21.28 -10.07 15.97
N GLU A 296 -21.05 -10.36 14.69
CA GLU A 296 -20.94 -11.73 14.16
C GLU A 296 -19.64 -12.44 14.59
N LEU A 297 -18.62 -11.67 14.96
CA LEU A 297 -17.37 -12.17 15.53
C LEU A 297 -17.05 -11.43 16.85
N PRO A 298 -17.74 -11.77 17.96
CA PRO A 298 -17.49 -11.13 19.23
C PRO A 298 -16.02 -11.26 19.65
N ASN A 299 -15.49 -10.21 20.27
CA ASN A 299 -14.09 -10.13 20.72
C ASN A 299 -13.03 -10.08 19.60
N ILE A 300 -13.45 -9.95 18.33
CA ILE A 300 -12.57 -9.60 17.21
C ILE A 300 -12.67 -8.09 16.93
N TYR A 301 -11.50 -7.50 16.68
CA TYR A 301 -11.31 -6.10 16.39
C TYR A 301 -10.63 -5.95 15.04
N LEU A 302 -11.11 -5.01 14.24
CA LEU A 302 -10.45 -4.58 13.00
C LEU A 302 -9.66 -3.29 13.28
N THR A 303 -8.44 -3.21 12.77
CA THR A 303 -7.56 -2.05 12.93
C THR A 303 -6.81 -1.79 11.63
N GLU A 304 -6.86 -0.56 11.13
CA GLU A 304 -5.99 -0.12 10.04
C GLU A 304 -4.59 0.14 10.59
N ILE A 305 -3.56 -0.37 9.92
CA ILE A 305 -2.17 -0.13 10.32
C ILE A 305 -1.64 1.06 9.51
N GLU A 306 -1.26 2.11 10.22
CA GLU A 306 -0.56 3.26 9.64
C GLU A 306 0.94 2.97 9.42
N SER A 307 1.47 3.47 8.31
CA SER A 307 2.89 3.42 7.89
C SER A 307 3.80 4.10 8.91
N SER A 308 3.28 5.11 9.63
CA SER A 308 3.95 5.80 10.73
C SER A 308 4.45 4.83 11.81
N ILE A 309 3.70 3.75 12.06
CA ILE A 309 4.00 2.73 13.07
C ILE A 309 5.23 1.91 12.68
N TYR A 310 5.40 1.63 11.40
CA TYR A 310 6.49 0.77 10.91
C TYR A 310 7.67 1.55 10.33
N GLN A 311 7.57 2.87 10.20
CA GLN A 311 8.59 3.72 9.56
C GLN A 311 8.96 3.22 8.15
N SER A 312 7.98 2.63 7.45
CA SER A 312 8.15 2.02 6.12
C SER A 312 6.87 2.23 5.31
N GLU A 313 7.01 2.91 4.16
CA GLU A 313 5.92 3.11 3.20
C GLU A 313 5.52 1.79 2.51
N ASP A 314 6.40 0.78 2.53
CA ASP A 314 6.19 -0.50 1.84
C ASP A 314 5.12 -1.39 2.48
N ILE A 315 4.54 -0.98 3.61
CA ILE A 315 3.63 -1.80 4.42
C ILE A 315 2.16 -1.49 4.13
N GLU A 316 1.82 -0.25 3.82
CA GLU A 316 0.45 0.12 3.46
C GLU A 316 0.08 -0.37 2.04
N PRO A 317 -1.19 -0.74 1.78
CA PRO A 317 -2.31 -0.82 2.74
C PRO A 317 -2.30 -2.14 3.55
N LEU A 318 -2.48 -2.06 4.87
CA LEU A 318 -2.55 -3.23 5.76
C LEU A 318 -3.64 -3.03 6.83
N TRP A 319 -4.47 -4.06 6.99
CA TRP A 319 -5.48 -4.15 8.04
C TRP A 319 -5.25 -5.38 8.89
N THR A 320 -5.55 -5.28 10.17
CA THR A 320 -5.40 -6.38 11.12
C THR A 320 -6.71 -6.70 11.77
N LEU A 321 -7.14 -7.96 11.63
CA LEU A 321 -8.11 -8.58 12.50
C LEU A 321 -7.37 -9.15 13.70
N TRP A 322 -7.81 -8.83 14.91
CA TRP A 322 -7.17 -9.34 16.10
C TRP A 322 -8.13 -9.55 17.26
N GLY A 323 -7.76 -10.44 18.18
CA GLY A 323 -8.57 -10.70 19.36
C GLY A 323 -7.98 -11.76 20.27
N ASN A 324 -8.66 -11.98 21.39
CA ASN A 324 -8.27 -13.02 22.33
C ASN A 324 -8.85 -14.36 21.88
N ARG A 325 -7.98 -15.32 21.58
CA ARG A 325 -8.32 -16.65 21.07
C ARG A 325 -9.39 -17.33 21.91
N LYS A 326 -9.17 -17.48 23.22
CA LYS A 326 -10.10 -18.18 24.12
C LYS A 326 -11.47 -17.54 24.14
N LYS A 327 -11.53 -16.21 24.28
CA LYS A 327 -12.80 -15.47 24.29
C LYS A 327 -13.57 -15.60 22.97
N ILE A 328 -12.86 -15.64 21.84
CA ILE A 328 -13.49 -15.85 20.52
C ILE A 328 -14.13 -17.24 20.45
N PHE A 329 -13.38 -18.29 20.84
CA PHE A 329 -13.92 -19.66 20.85
C PHE A 329 -15.09 -19.80 21.83
N GLU A 330 -14.99 -19.21 23.03
CA GLU A 330 -16.07 -19.20 24.01
C GLU A 330 -17.34 -18.54 23.46
N SER A 331 -17.22 -17.39 22.77
CA SER A 331 -18.37 -16.72 22.17
C SER A 331 -18.98 -17.47 20.99
N LEU A 332 -18.15 -18.10 20.15
CA LEU A 332 -18.66 -18.83 18.98
C LEU A 332 -19.31 -20.17 19.37
N ASN A 333 -18.80 -20.82 20.41
CA ASN A 333 -19.37 -22.08 20.90
C ASN A 333 -20.68 -21.88 21.68
N SER A 334 -20.95 -20.68 22.21
CA SER A 334 -22.22 -20.37 22.86
C SER A 334 -23.38 -20.22 21.87
N ASP A 335 -23.09 -19.89 20.61
CA ASP A 335 -24.09 -19.85 19.54
C ASP A 335 -24.33 -21.28 19.01
N GLN A 336 -25.32 -21.96 19.59
CA GLN A 336 -25.67 -23.37 19.34
C GLN A 336 -26.00 -23.70 17.87
N GLU A 337 -26.17 -22.70 17.00
CA GLU A 337 -26.46 -22.88 15.56
C GLU A 337 -25.20 -23.17 14.71
N LEU A 338 -24.00 -22.80 15.20
CA LEU A 338 -22.75 -23.08 14.50
C LEU A 338 -22.22 -24.46 14.92
N PHE A 339 -22.72 -25.51 14.25
CA PHE A 339 -22.21 -26.89 14.34
C PHE A 339 -20.78 -27.05 13.76
N ILE A 340 -19.88 -26.10 14.00
CA ILE A 340 -18.49 -26.17 13.60
C ILE A 340 -17.70 -26.52 14.86
N GLN A 341 -17.17 -27.75 14.94
CA GLN A 341 -16.12 -28.08 15.92
C GLN A 341 -14.88 -27.24 15.58
N LEU A 342 -14.88 -26.01 16.10
CA LEU A 342 -13.77 -25.07 16.05
C LEU A 342 -12.71 -25.56 17.06
N ASP A 343 -12.09 -26.70 16.77
CA ASP A 343 -11.10 -27.32 17.66
C ASP A 343 -9.67 -26.85 17.37
N SER A 344 -9.49 -26.13 16.26
CA SER A 344 -8.18 -25.66 15.81
C SER A 344 -8.20 -24.21 15.32
N GLU A 345 -7.05 -23.55 15.40
CA GLU A 345 -6.84 -22.19 14.91
C GLU A 345 -6.99 -22.11 13.38
N GLN A 346 -6.65 -23.19 12.67
CA GLN A 346 -6.90 -23.32 11.24
C GLN A 346 -8.40 -23.36 10.93
N SER A 347 -9.20 -24.06 11.76
CA SER A 347 -10.66 -24.08 11.63
C SER A 347 -11.24 -22.67 11.82
N LEU A 348 -10.77 -21.92 12.83
CA LEU A 348 -11.16 -20.53 13.06
C LEU A 348 -10.76 -19.63 11.87
N SER A 349 -9.52 -19.76 11.39
CA SER A 349 -9.04 -19.03 10.22
C SER A 349 -9.87 -19.33 8.96
N ASN A 350 -10.29 -20.58 8.75
CA ASN A 350 -11.16 -20.96 7.63
C ASN A 350 -12.58 -20.41 7.78
N TYR A 351 -13.11 -20.39 9.01
CA TYR A 351 -14.40 -19.77 9.30
C TYR A 351 -14.38 -18.26 9.02
N ILE A 352 -13.38 -17.55 9.55
CA ILE A 352 -13.18 -16.11 9.30
C ILE A 352 -13.00 -15.84 7.80
N ASP A 353 -12.20 -16.66 7.09
CA ASP A 353 -12.04 -16.53 5.63
C ASP A 353 -13.36 -16.69 4.86
N LYS A 354 -14.33 -17.48 5.35
CA LYS A 354 -15.64 -17.62 4.72
C LYS A 354 -16.46 -16.33 4.84
N ILE A 355 -16.53 -15.76 6.04
CA ILE A 355 -17.44 -14.65 6.36
C ILE A 355 -16.84 -13.27 6.13
N ALA A 356 -15.53 -13.10 6.32
CA ALA A 356 -14.86 -11.81 6.17
C ALA A 356 -14.56 -11.43 4.71
N ARG A 357 -14.57 -12.41 3.80
CA ARG A 357 -14.07 -12.28 2.41
C ARG A 357 -14.64 -11.06 1.67
N TYR A 358 -15.93 -10.82 1.81
CA TYR A 358 -16.62 -9.72 1.15
C TYR A 358 -16.20 -8.36 1.76
N ASN A 359 -16.07 -8.28 3.09
CA ASN A 359 -15.57 -7.09 3.76
C ASN A 359 -14.10 -6.80 3.42
N LEU A 360 -13.25 -7.82 3.32
CA LEU A 360 -11.86 -7.63 2.88
C LEU A 360 -11.80 -7.03 1.47
N LEU A 361 -12.70 -7.46 0.58
CA LEU A 361 -12.82 -6.88 -0.75
C LEU A 361 -13.24 -5.41 -0.71
N LEU A 362 -14.18 -5.02 0.15
CA LEU A 362 -14.55 -3.61 0.33
C LEU A 362 -13.36 -2.75 0.76
N LEU A 363 -12.56 -3.22 1.71
CA LEU A 363 -11.36 -2.51 2.15
C LEU A 363 -10.30 -2.44 1.04
N ALA A 364 -10.16 -3.49 0.24
CA ALA A 364 -9.31 -3.45 -0.94
C ALA A 364 -9.80 -2.47 -2.02
N VAL A 365 -11.12 -2.30 -2.18
CA VAL A 365 -11.72 -1.26 -3.02
C VAL A 365 -11.38 0.13 -2.49
N THR A 366 -11.32 0.34 -1.18
CA THR A 366 -10.83 1.61 -0.62
C THR A 366 -9.40 1.90 -1.10
N SER A 367 -8.49 0.93 -0.98
CA SER A 367 -7.10 1.06 -1.44
C SER A 367 -7.01 1.27 -2.96
N PHE A 368 -7.90 0.64 -3.72
CA PHE A 368 -8.01 0.80 -5.17
C PHE A 368 -8.40 2.22 -5.58
N LEU A 369 -9.44 2.77 -4.95
CA LEU A 369 -9.91 4.13 -5.22
C LEU A 369 -8.84 5.16 -4.85
N THR A 370 -8.16 5.00 -3.72
CA THR A 370 -7.03 5.87 -3.33
C THR A 370 -5.87 5.76 -4.33
N SER A 371 -5.58 4.56 -4.82
CA SER A 371 -4.56 4.36 -5.87
C SER A 371 -4.95 5.03 -7.18
N LEU A 372 -6.22 4.94 -7.59
CA LEU A 372 -6.73 5.64 -8.77
C LEU A 372 -6.64 7.15 -8.62
N GLU A 373 -7.01 7.72 -7.46
CA GLU A 373 -6.85 9.16 -7.20
C GLU A 373 -5.40 9.62 -7.33
N LYS A 374 -4.45 8.82 -6.82
CA LYS A 374 -3.02 9.10 -6.93
C LYS A 374 -2.55 9.06 -8.39
N ILE A 375 -2.84 7.99 -9.12
CA ILE A 375 -2.48 7.83 -10.54
C ILE A 375 -3.08 8.97 -11.37
N HIS A 376 -4.33 9.33 -11.09
CA HIS A 376 -5.03 10.39 -11.79
C HIS A 376 -4.39 11.77 -11.52
N SER A 377 -3.99 12.04 -10.28
CA SER A 377 -3.30 13.27 -9.89
C SER A 377 -1.91 13.36 -10.53
N GLU A 378 -1.16 12.26 -10.54
CA GLU A 378 0.16 12.17 -11.21
C GLU A 378 0.03 12.38 -12.73
N ALA A 379 -0.99 11.80 -13.36
CA ALA A 379 -1.28 11.99 -14.78
C ALA A 379 -1.60 13.46 -15.11
N ARG A 380 -2.40 14.14 -14.28
CA ARG A 380 -2.63 15.60 -14.40
C ARG A 380 -1.32 16.36 -14.31
N ASP A 381 -0.55 16.15 -13.24
CA ASP A 381 0.65 16.93 -12.96
C ASP A 381 1.70 16.72 -14.06
N GLN A 382 1.77 15.51 -14.63
CA GLN A 382 2.58 15.21 -15.79
C GLN A 382 2.08 15.93 -17.06
N ALA A 383 0.77 15.96 -17.31
CA ALA A 383 0.19 16.70 -18.43
C ALA A 383 0.53 18.20 -18.39
N ILE A 384 0.52 18.80 -17.19
CA ILE A 384 0.91 20.20 -16.99
C ILE A 384 2.39 20.41 -17.31
N LYS A 385 3.28 19.51 -16.88
CA LYS A 385 4.72 19.59 -17.20
C LYS A 385 4.99 19.45 -18.69
N ASP A 386 4.26 18.55 -19.34
CA ASP A 386 4.41 18.27 -20.77
C ASP A 386 3.76 19.33 -21.65
N TYR A 387 2.98 20.27 -21.07
CA TYR A 387 2.32 21.36 -21.77
C TYR A 387 3.27 22.19 -22.66
N ASN A 388 4.52 22.36 -22.23
CA ASN A 388 5.52 23.13 -22.96
C ASN A 388 6.29 22.32 -24.03
N LYS A 389 6.02 21.01 -24.17
CA LYS A 389 6.82 20.09 -24.99
C LYS A 389 5.99 19.11 -25.84
N PHE A 390 4.67 19.33 -25.99
CA PHE A 390 3.74 18.40 -26.63
C PHE A 390 4.24 17.91 -27.99
N ASN A 391 4.87 16.72 -28.00
CA ASN A 391 5.04 15.91 -29.19
C ASN A 391 3.83 14.98 -29.32
N VAL A 392 3.60 14.47 -30.53
CA VAL A 392 2.45 13.61 -30.85
C VAL A 392 2.44 12.32 -30.00
N GLU A 393 3.62 11.82 -29.62
CA GLU A 393 3.77 10.61 -28.82
C GLU A 393 3.30 10.81 -27.37
N SER A 394 3.64 11.93 -26.75
CA SER A 394 3.19 12.29 -25.40
C SER A 394 1.68 12.46 -25.34
N LEU A 395 1.07 13.07 -26.36
CA LEU A 395 -0.40 13.18 -26.46
C LEU A 395 -1.07 11.81 -26.62
N LYS A 396 -0.50 10.91 -27.43
CA LYS A 396 -1.01 9.53 -27.57
C LYS A 396 -0.91 8.77 -26.25
N LYS A 397 0.20 8.88 -25.54
CA LYS A 397 0.40 8.24 -24.24
C LYS A 397 -0.58 8.78 -23.20
N LEU A 398 -0.76 10.10 -23.15
CA LEU A 398 -1.70 10.75 -22.25
C LEU A 398 -3.15 10.30 -22.52
N ARG A 399 -3.56 10.31 -23.79
CA ARG A 399 -4.88 9.83 -24.21
C ARG A 399 -5.10 8.36 -23.84
N SER A 400 -4.10 7.50 -24.04
CA SER A 400 -4.18 6.09 -23.65
C SER A 400 -4.39 5.93 -22.15
N ASN A 401 -3.64 6.66 -21.34
CA ASN A 401 -3.74 6.60 -19.88
C ASN A 401 -5.13 7.03 -19.37
N PHE A 402 -5.65 8.18 -19.85
CA PHE A 402 -6.99 8.64 -19.48
C PHE A 402 -8.11 7.76 -20.02
N PHE A 403 -7.93 7.16 -21.21
CA PHE A 403 -8.89 6.21 -21.74
C PHE A 403 -9.00 4.97 -20.84
N THR A 404 -7.85 4.42 -20.41
CA THR A 404 -7.79 3.30 -19.48
C THR A 404 -8.47 3.62 -18.14
N ILE A 405 -8.17 4.78 -17.54
CA ILE A 405 -8.77 5.19 -16.25
C ILE A 405 -10.30 5.29 -16.38
N SER A 406 -10.78 5.97 -17.41
CA SER A 406 -12.22 6.17 -17.62
C SER A 406 -12.97 4.86 -17.88
N LEU A 407 -12.39 3.93 -18.66
CA LEU A 407 -12.98 2.59 -18.85
C LEU A 407 -13.14 1.85 -17.52
N ASN A 408 -12.17 1.99 -16.62
CA ASN A 408 -12.26 1.39 -15.30
C ASN A 408 -13.35 2.08 -14.46
N LEU A 409 -13.38 3.42 -14.44
CA LEU A 409 -14.34 4.19 -13.66
C LEU A 409 -15.79 3.96 -14.09
N SER A 410 -16.05 3.91 -15.40
CA SER A 410 -17.42 3.76 -15.93
C SER A 410 -18.05 2.43 -15.52
N SER A 411 -17.25 1.36 -15.46
CA SER A 411 -17.75 0.06 -15.00
C SER A 411 -17.85 0.01 -13.48
N LEU A 412 -16.85 0.56 -12.79
CA LEU A 412 -16.73 0.47 -11.34
C LEU A 412 -17.89 1.14 -10.60
N GLN A 413 -18.41 2.27 -11.09
CA GLN A 413 -19.52 2.97 -10.42
C GLN A 413 -20.74 2.08 -10.28
N HIS A 414 -21.18 1.46 -11.37
CA HIS A 414 -22.35 0.59 -11.35
C HIS A 414 -22.07 -0.69 -10.54
N ASP A 415 -20.91 -1.32 -10.78
CA ASP A 415 -20.54 -2.57 -10.12
C ASP A 415 -20.45 -2.41 -8.59
N LEU A 416 -19.94 -1.27 -8.08
CA LEU A 416 -19.82 -1.01 -6.65
C LEU A 416 -21.14 -0.66 -5.99
N ILE A 417 -22.04 0.08 -6.66
CA ILE A 417 -23.38 0.34 -6.13
C ILE A 417 -24.12 -0.99 -5.96
N SER A 418 -24.13 -1.82 -7.01
CA SER A 418 -24.76 -3.13 -6.95
C SER A 418 -24.10 -4.05 -5.91
N TYR A 419 -22.79 -3.91 -5.68
CA TYR A 419 -22.09 -4.69 -4.66
C TYR A 419 -22.48 -4.29 -3.23
N TRP A 420 -22.63 -3.00 -2.97
CA TRP A 420 -23.17 -2.51 -1.69
C TRP A 420 -24.62 -2.96 -1.49
N ASP A 421 -25.45 -2.91 -2.53
CA ASP A 421 -26.82 -3.44 -2.46
C ASP A 421 -26.83 -4.94 -2.14
N PHE A 422 -25.91 -5.72 -2.74
CA PHE A 422 -25.76 -7.15 -2.42
C PHE A 422 -25.35 -7.35 -0.95
N ILE A 423 -24.30 -6.65 -0.50
CA ILE A 423 -23.77 -6.73 0.87
C ILE A 423 -24.85 -6.38 1.89
N ASN A 424 -25.53 -5.25 1.71
CA ASN A 424 -26.55 -4.77 2.64
C ASN A 424 -27.76 -5.72 2.77
N ASN A 425 -27.98 -6.59 1.78
CA ASN A 425 -29.07 -7.58 1.79
C ASN A 425 -28.60 -9.00 2.15
N TYR A 426 -27.30 -9.24 2.32
CA TYR A 426 -26.74 -10.58 2.53
C TYR A 426 -26.45 -10.83 4.01
N ASN A 427 -27.23 -11.69 4.65
CA ASN A 427 -27.20 -11.88 6.10
C ASN A 427 -25.93 -12.59 6.65
N GLU A 428 -25.07 -13.16 5.80
CA GLU A 428 -23.86 -13.90 6.23
C GLU A 428 -22.56 -13.08 6.13
N ILE A 429 -22.62 -11.75 6.06
CA ILE A 429 -21.44 -10.87 6.10
C ILE A 429 -21.13 -10.36 7.51
N LEU A 430 -19.92 -9.84 7.69
CA LEU A 430 -19.58 -9.09 8.90
C LEU A 430 -20.15 -7.67 8.83
N HIS A 431 -20.85 -7.25 9.87
CA HIS A 431 -21.24 -5.86 10.06
C HIS A 431 -20.24 -5.22 11.01
N PHE A 432 -19.53 -4.20 10.54
CA PHE A 432 -18.56 -3.51 11.38
C PHE A 432 -19.17 -2.24 11.97
N ASP A 433 -18.99 -2.09 13.27
CA ASP A 433 -19.37 -0.95 14.07
C ASP A 433 -18.11 -0.22 14.56
N LEU A 434 -18.12 1.09 14.43
CA LEU A 434 -17.12 2.00 14.97
C LEU A 434 -17.52 2.41 16.39
N LYS A 435 -16.72 2.00 17.38
CA LYS A 435 -16.91 2.29 18.80
C LYS A 435 -15.82 3.21 19.33
N PHE A 436 -16.20 4.36 19.86
CA PHE A 436 -15.27 5.27 20.51
C PHE A 436 -14.97 4.79 21.94
N VAL A 437 -13.70 4.49 22.22
CA VAL A 437 -13.29 4.01 23.53
C VAL A 437 -13.00 5.20 24.44
N LYS A 438 -13.68 5.29 25.59
CA LYS A 438 -13.40 6.32 26.58
C LYS A 438 -11.96 6.21 27.08
N ARG A 439 -11.28 7.35 27.13
CA ARG A 439 -9.96 7.47 27.74
C ARG A 439 -10.18 7.49 29.25
N ASP A 440 -9.72 6.47 29.97
CA ASP A 440 -9.91 6.29 31.43
C ASP A 440 -9.25 7.37 32.32
N SER A 441 -9.07 8.63 31.88
CA SER A 441 -8.52 9.67 32.77
C SER A 441 -8.72 11.15 32.40
N PHE A 442 -9.27 11.55 31.24
CA PHE A 442 -9.18 12.97 30.84
C PHE A 442 -10.36 13.59 30.07
N MET A 443 -11.53 12.96 29.98
CA MET A 443 -12.70 13.59 29.33
C MET A 443 -13.90 13.56 30.25
N ASP A 444 -14.50 14.74 30.42
CA ASP A 444 -15.62 15.07 31.32
C ASP A 444 -16.73 14.02 31.35
N MET A 445 -17.16 13.71 32.57
CA MET A 445 -18.25 12.78 32.92
C MET A 445 -19.65 13.17 32.41
N ASN A 446 -19.78 14.17 31.55
CA ASN A 446 -21.08 14.75 31.17
C ASN A 446 -21.41 14.69 29.66
N SER A 447 -20.64 14.00 28.82
CA SER A 447 -21.09 13.71 27.45
C SER A 447 -21.75 12.33 27.36
N ASN A 448 -23.04 12.36 27.06
CA ASN A 448 -23.90 11.19 26.91
C ASN A 448 -23.43 10.27 25.74
N GLN A 449 -23.52 8.96 26.01
CA GLN A 449 -23.53 7.81 25.10
C GLN A 449 -22.21 7.40 24.43
N ASP A 450 -21.92 6.10 24.56
CA ASP A 450 -21.00 5.36 23.70
C ASP A 450 -21.54 5.48 22.27
N ARG A 451 -21.01 6.44 21.50
CA ARG A 451 -21.40 6.65 20.12
C ARG A 451 -20.94 5.42 19.33
N VAL A 452 -21.89 4.66 18.81
CA VAL A 452 -21.64 3.57 17.86
C VAL A 452 -22.05 4.08 16.50
N GLU A 453 -21.12 4.09 15.55
CA GLU A 453 -21.41 4.43 14.16
C GLU A 453 -21.26 3.20 13.28
N ASP A 454 -22.12 3.07 12.28
CA ASP A 454 -22.05 1.98 11.31
C ASP A 454 -20.84 2.23 10.38
N PHE A 455 -19.79 1.43 10.55
CA PHE A 455 -18.56 1.56 9.78
C PHE A 455 -18.77 1.15 8.32
N ASN A 456 -19.61 0.13 8.06
CA ASN A 456 -19.94 -0.30 6.71
C ASN A 456 -20.62 0.84 5.94
N LYS A 457 -21.59 1.51 6.55
CA LYS A 457 -22.26 2.68 5.94
C LYS A 457 -21.31 3.85 5.72
N MET A 458 -20.38 4.09 6.66
CA MET A 458 -19.32 5.11 6.46
C MET A 458 -18.43 4.78 5.26
N LEU A 459 -18.05 3.51 5.09
CA LEU A 459 -17.29 3.05 3.92
C LEU A 459 -18.09 3.19 2.63
N GLU A 460 -19.38 2.87 2.64
CA GLU A 460 -20.27 3.03 1.49
C GLU A 460 -20.31 4.49 1.01
N GLU A 461 -20.56 5.42 1.93
CA GLU A 461 -20.58 6.85 1.63
C GLU A 461 -19.22 7.36 1.15
N ARG A 462 -18.12 6.85 1.73
CA ARG A 462 -16.75 7.17 1.29
C ARG A 462 -16.50 6.69 -0.13
N HIS A 463 -16.90 5.46 -0.47
CA HIS A 463 -16.75 4.90 -1.81
C HIS A 463 -17.55 5.70 -2.84
N LYS A 464 -18.83 6.00 -2.56
CA LYS A 464 -19.69 6.80 -3.45
C LYS A 464 -19.07 8.17 -3.73
N LYS A 465 -18.62 8.88 -2.68
CA LYS A 465 -17.97 10.19 -2.82
C LYS A 465 -16.66 10.13 -3.62
N ALA A 466 -15.82 9.14 -3.34
CA ALA A 466 -14.53 8.98 -4.03
C ALA A 466 -14.71 8.69 -5.52
N ILE A 467 -15.64 7.80 -5.87
CA ILE A 467 -15.96 7.49 -7.27
C ILE A 467 -16.51 8.71 -7.99
N GLN A 468 -17.47 9.43 -7.40
CA GLN A 468 -18.05 10.61 -8.03
C GLN A 468 -16.98 11.67 -8.31
N LYS A 469 -16.11 11.94 -7.34
CA LYS A 469 -14.98 12.85 -7.50
C LYS A 469 -14.02 12.42 -8.61
N LEU A 470 -13.75 11.12 -8.76
CA LEU A 470 -12.92 10.58 -9.83
C LEU A 470 -13.58 10.75 -11.21
N ILE A 471 -14.89 10.53 -11.31
CA ILE A 471 -15.66 10.71 -12.55
C ILE A 471 -15.67 12.18 -12.96
N ASP A 472 -16.01 13.09 -12.04
CA ASP A 472 -16.05 14.54 -12.30
C ASP A 472 -14.67 15.05 -12.78
N ALA A 473 -13.61 14.51 -12.20
CA ALA A 473 -12.25 14.85 -12.58
C ALA A 473 -11.87 14.26 -13.96
N ASP A 474 -12.22 13.01 -14.27
CA ASP A 474 -11.99 12.39 -15.59
C ASP A 474 -12.72 13.15 -16.70
N GLU A 475 -13.98 13.52 -16.49
CA GLU A 475 -14.76 14.32 -17.43
C GLU A 475 -14.09 15.68 -17.71
N SER A 476 -13.66 16.36 -16.64
CA SER A 476 -12.95 17.63 -16.74
C SER A 476 -11.66 17.50 -17.57
N TYR A 477 -10.86 16.45 -17.36
CA TYR A 477 -9.63 16.26 -18.13
C TYR A 477 -9.86 15.83 -19.57
N ARG A 478 -10.87 15.01 -19.85
CA ARG A 478 -11.26 14.68 -21.22
C ARG A 478 -11.63 15.93 -22.00
N ASN A 479 -12.37 16.84 -21.38
CA ASN A 479 -12.70 18.13 -21.98
C ASN A 479 -11.44 18.96 -22.26
N ILE A 480 -10.51 19.05 -21.31
CA ILE A 480 -9.22 19.75 -21.50
C ILE A 480 -8.40 19.11 -22.63
N ILE A 481 -8.26 17.79 -22.67
CA ILE A 481 -7.51 17.08 -23.73
C ILE A 481 -8.16 17.32 -25.09
N ASN A 482 -9.49 17.24 -25.18
CA ASN A 482 -10.20 17.53 -26.42
C ASN A 482 -9.95 18.98 -26.89
N SER A 483 -9.98 19.95 -25.97
CA SER A 483 -9.64 21.35 -26.27
C SER A 483 -8.17 21.54 -26.66
N ILE A 484 -7.23 20.84 -26.02
CA ILE A 484 -5.80 20.89 -26.39
C ILE A 484 -5.59 20.27 -27.76
N THR A 485 -6.19 19.12 -28.05
CA THR A 485 -6.05 18.49 -29.37
C THR A 485 -6.63 19.35 -30.48
N SER A 486 -7.75 20.06 -30.27
CA SER A 486 -8.26 21.00 -31.26
C SER A 486 -7.33 22.20 -31.46
N LEU A 487 -6.68 22.69 -30.40
CA LEU A 487 -5.68 23.76 -30.47
C LEU A 487 -4.37 23.30 -31.13
N SER A 488 -3.85 22.12 -30.80
CA SER A 488 -2.64 21.56 -31.40
C SER A 488 -2.84 21.24 -32.88
N VAL A 489 -3.99 20.69 -33.27
CA VAL A 489 -4.35 20.49 -34.69
C VAL A 489 -4.42 21.83 -35.41
N SER A 490 -4.93 22.88 -34.77
CA SER A 490 -4.93 24.24 -35.33
C SER A 490 -3.51 24.81 -35.49
N GLU A 491 -2.64 24.61 -34.51
CA GLU A 491 -1.25 25.07 -34.55
C GLU A 491 -0.41 24.33 -35.59
N ASP A 492 -0.55 23.01 -35.70
CA ASP A 492 0.11 22.20 -36.72
C ASP A 492 -0.43 22.53 -38.12
N ASN A 493 -1.73 22.75 -38.27
CA ASN A 493 -2.30 23.27 -39.53
C ASN A 493 -1.75 24.65 -39.88
N SER A 494 -1.46 25.51 -38.89
CA SER A 494 -0.82 26.81 -39.14
C SER A 494 0.64 26.67 -39.60
N LYS A 495 1.39 25.70 -39.06
CA LYS A 495 2.77 25.40 -39.46
C LYS A 495 2.80 24.78 -40.86
N ILE A 496 1.91 23.83 -41.15
CA ILE A 496 1.72 23.24 -42.48
C ILE A 496 1.30 24.32 -43.48
N GLY A 497 0.41 25.24 -43.09
CA GLY A 497 0.04 26.39 -43.91
C GLY A 497 1.22 27.31 -44.23
N ARG A 498 2.08 27.61 -43.25
CA ARG A 498 3.33 28.37 -43.49
C ARG A 498 4.29 27.62 -44.41
N MET A 499 4.42 26.31 -44.24
CA MET A 499 5.27 25.47 -45.09
C MET A 499 4.73 25.38 -46.52
N ALA A 500 3.40 25.31 -46.69
CA ALA A 500 2.75 25.38 -47.98
C ALA A 500 2.96 26.75 -48.66
N ILE A 501 3.00 27.85 -47.90
CA ILE A 501 3.37 29.18 -48.43
C ILE A 501 4.82 29.17 -48.92
N TYR A 502 5.77 28.62 -48.16
CA TYR A 502 7.16 28.50 -48.61
C TYR A 502 7.29 27.64 -49.88
N VAL A 503 6.63 26.49 -49.92
CA VAL A 503 6.58 25.63 -51.13
C VAL A 503 5.95 26.36 -52.31
N SER A 504 4.91 27.16 -52.08
CA SER A 504 4.26 27.97 -53.12
C SER A 504 5.19 29.07 -53.63
N ILE A 505 5.91 29.77 -52.74
CA ILE A 505 6.91 30.77 -53.11
C ILE A 505 8.04 30.11 -53.91
N SER A 506 8.57 28.97 -53.46
CA SER A 506 9.60 28.23 -54.18
C SER A 506 9.12 27.76 -55.55
N SER A 507 7.87 27.28 -55.65
CA SER A 507 7.27 26.88 -56.92
C SER A 507 7.08 28.06 -57.87
N LEU A 508 6.70 29.24 -57.34
CA LEU A 508 6.60 30.48 -58.11
C LEU A 508 7.97 30.91 -58.65
N VAL A 509 9.02 30.81 -57.83
CA VAL A 509 10.41 31.12 -58.23
C VAL A 509 10.88 30.14 -59.32
N VAL A 510 10.62 28.84 -59.18
CA VAL A 510 10.95 27.83 -60.20
C VAL A 510 10.16 28.05 -61.49
N ALA A 511 8.87 28.40 -61.41
CA ALA A 511 8.06 28.73 -62.57
C ALA A 511 8.57 30.00 -63.27
N GLY A 512 8.97 31.03 -62.51
CA GLY A 512 9.57 32.25 -63.03
C GLY A 512 10.91 32.01 -63.72
N ILE A 513 11.78 31.18 -63.12
CA ILE A 513 13.04 30.74 -63.74
C ILE A 513 12.74 29.96 -65.02
N THR A 514 11.83 28.99 -64.97
CA THR A 514 11.42 28.21 -66.14
C THR A 514 10.91 29.11 -67.25
N LEU A 515 10.06 30.10 -66.95
CA LEU A 515 9.60 31.11 -67.92
C LEU A 515 10.73 31.94 -68.52
N LEU A 516 11.72 32.33 -67.71
CA LEU A 516 12.89 33.08 -68.18
C LEU A 516 13.80 32.25 -69.11
N PHE A 517 13.82 30.92 -68.94
CA PHE A 517 14.66 30.01 -69.72
C PHE A 517 13.91 29.24 -70.83
N SER A 518 12.57 29.27 -70.84
CA SER A 518 11.73 28.49 -71.77
C SER A 518 11.55 29.16 -73.15
N ASP A 519 12.15 30.33 -73.40
CA ASP A 519 11.92 31.03 -74.67
C ASP A 519 12.83 30.49 -75.79
N ILE A 520 12.22 29.71 -76.69
CA ILE A 520 12.77 29.22 -77.95
C ILE A 520 12.62 30.36 -78.97
N GLY A 521 13.45 31.39 -78.84
CA GLY A 521 13.41 32.57 -79.70
C GLY A 521 14.66 33.43 -79.51
N SER A 522 15.22 33.96 -80.61
CA SER A 522 16.61 34.46 -80.72
C SER A 522 16.99 35.71 -79.92
N LYS A 523 16.23 36.10 -78.89
CA LYS A 523 16.58 37.14 -77.89
C LYS A 523 15.90 36.82 -76.55
N SER A 524 16.65 36.44 -75.52
CA SER A 524 16.06 36.11 -74.22
C SER A 524 15.46 37.35 -73.54
N ILE A 525 14.40 37.16 -72.74
CA ILE A 525 13.78 38.23 -71.93
C ILE A 525 14.81 38.91 -71.01
N VAL A 526 15.81 38.16 -70.54
CA VAL A 526 16.95 38.68 -69.76
C VAL A 526 17.76 39.70 -70.56
N GLN A 527 18.02 39.45 -71.85
CA GLN A 527 18.68 40.43 -72.72
C GLN A 527 17.84 41.69 -72.91
N ARG A 528 16.50 41.58 -72.98
CA ARG A 528 15.61 42.76 -73.05
C ARG A 528 15.64 43.59 -71.78
N ILE A 529 15.60 42.96 -70.60
CA ILE A 529 15.65 43.66 -69.31
C ILE A 529 17.03 44.29 -69.09
N ILE A 530 18.12 43.58 -69.42
CA ILE A 530 19.48 44.12 -69.34
C ILE A 530 19.67 45.26 -70.33
N SER A 531 19.14 45.17 -71.56
CA SER A 531 19.18 46.28 -72.52
C SER A 531 18.37 47.50 -72.07
N TYR A 532 17.27 47.28 -71.35
CA TYR A 532 16.45 48.36 -70.81
C TYR A 532 17.12 49.06 -69.63
N ILE A 533 17.76 48.29 -68.73
CA ILE A 533 18.53 48.85 -67.61
C ILE A 533 19.79 49.58 -68.10
N LEU A 534 20.49 49.03 -69.10
CA LEU A 534 21.63 49.70 -69.75
C LEU A 534 21.23 50.91 -70.59
N SER A 535 19.95 51.07 -70.96
CA SER A 535 19.44 52.28 -71.61
C SER A 535 18.99 53.37 -70.64
N LEU A 536 18.99 53.06 -69.33
CA LEU A 536 18.64 53.96 -68.22
C LEU A 536 19.88 54.46 -67.45
N ILE A 537 21.07 53.97 -67.79
CA ILE A 537 22.40 54.49 -67.38
C ILE A 537 22.97 55.22 -68.59
#